data_AF-A0A3D4R2E1-F1
#
_entry.id   AF-A0A3D4R2E1-F1
#
_cell.length_a   1.000
_cell.length_b   1.000
_cell.length_c   1.000
_cell.angle_alpha   90.00
_cell.angle_beta   90.00
_cell.angle_gamma   90.00
#
_symmetry.space_group_name_H-M   'P 1'
#
loop_
_entity.id
_entity.type
_entity.pdbx_description
1 polymer ?
#
loop_
_entity_poly.entity_id
_entity_poly.type
_entity_poly.pdbx_seq_one_letter_code
_entity_poly.pdbx_strand_id
1 'polypeptide(L)'
;MDMKKIIAHACLLLTAVLTVFCFGIEASVIPVTKFRSPDLPGGAPAGWALEKKTGTPSIKMAKDGGHYYLHLLSQGNSSFGVRTSARVNVKEIPIISWRWKVDKMPVGGDVRKKATDDQAIQVYIAFKETGFPAVLNTPVVGYIWDNEAPKGWSGRSRQIGGDKMRYIVLRNKTDKTGQWYTEHRNVYEDYKKLFGDINGGEPLGVTTGLQVHINTQRTKTPAEAMIGEIYFSSETKDVAVTEAAKEKIVAQTPVIKAAPWKSLAPALEDFSKPGCVNISIAFDTNSAQVDAMTPGNVQTIMEYLVKYPKDQLVITGHTDSVGSNDYN
;
A
#
# COMPACT_ATOMS: atom_id res chain seq x y z
N MET A 1 3.22 86.08 9.93
CA MET A 1 4.08 85.58 8.84
C MET A 1 4.79 84.34 9.37
N ASP A 2 4.66 83.13 8.84
CA ASP A 2 4.04 82.71 7.59
C ASP A 2 3.71 81.20 7.66
N MET A 3 2.85 80.78 6.74
CA MET A 3 2.14 79.51 6.65
C MET A 3 2.86 78.54 5.70
N LYS A 4 3.07 77.26 6.07
CA LYS A 4 3.01 76.06 5.17
C LYS A 4 3.40 74.70 5.83
N LYS A 5 2.36 73.88 6.03
CA LYS A 5 2.18 72.42 5.79
C LYS A 5 3.41 71.48 5.72
N ILE A 6 3.32 70.29 6.33
CA ILE A 6 3.04 68.97 5.67
C ILE A 6 3.05 67.82 6.71
N ILE A 7 2.04 66.97 6.62
CA ILE A 7 1.79 65.72 7.36
C ILE A 7 2.65 64.58 6.78
N ALA A 8 3.32 63.77 7.61
CA ALA A 8 3.63 62.35 7.32
C ALA A 8 4.23 61.66 8.56
N HIS A 9 3.41 60.88 9.30
CA HIS A 9 3.35 59.41 9.24
C HIS A 9 4.54 58.70 9.90
N ALA A 10 4.26 58.21 11.12
CA ALA A 10 5.02 57.20 11.82
C ALA A 10 5.16 55.93 10.96
N CYS A 11 6.37 55.43 10.82
CA CYS A 11 6.62 54.10 10.27
C CYS A 11 7.68 53.42 11.15
N LEU A 12 7.19 52.74 12.19
CA LEU A 12 7.97 51.80 12.97
C LEU A 12 8.23 50.59 12.08
N LEU A 13 9.49 50.40 11.65
CA LEU A 13 9.94 49.22 10.90
C LEU A 13 9.88 48.00 11.82
N LEU A 14 8.77 47.26 11.76
CA LEU A 14 8.65 45.92 12.32
C LEU A 14 9.07 44.93 11.22
N THR A 15 10.34 44.54 11.18
CA THR A 15 10.81 43.45 10.33
C THR A 15 10.31 42.11 10.90
N ALA A 16 9.12 41.68 10.45
CA ALA A 16 8.63 40.34 10.68
C ALA A 16 9.38 39.36 9.76
N VAL A 17 10.29 38.58 10.34
CA VAL A 17 10.89 37.42 9.67
C VAL A 17 9.79 36.37 9.53
N LEU A 18 9.18 36.28 8.36
CA LEU A 18 8.26 35.19 8.01
C LEU A 18 9.10 33.92 7.80
N THR A 19 9.31 33.14 8.86
CA THR A 19 9.68 31.73 8.73
C THR A 19 8.48 30.99 8.15
N VAL A 20 8.50 30.75 6.84
CA VAL A 20 7.55 29.85 6.18
C VAL A 20 7.84 28.44 6.67
N PHE A 21 7.10 28.01 7.70
CA PHE A 21 7.06 26.59 8.07
C PHE A 21 6.25 25.85 7.01
N CYS A 22 6.97 25.13 6.15
CA CYS A 22 6.38 24.21 5.19
C CYS A 22 5.90 22.99 6.00
N PHE A 23 4.66 23.01 6.50
CA PHE A 23 4.04 21.82 7.07
C PHE A 23 3.77 20.83 5.94
N GLY A 24 4.59 19.79 5.86
CA GLY A 24 4.35 18.66 4.99
C GLY A 24 3.09 17.92 5.45
N ILE A 25 2.20 17.62 4.51
CA ILE A 25 1.14 16.63 4.74
C ILE A 25 1.86 15.30 4.96
N GLU A 26 1.89 14.81 6.20
CA GLU A 26 2.42 13.46 6.48
C GLU A 26 1.48 12.43 5.84
N ALA A 27 2.06 11.57 5.01
CA ALA A 27 1.34 10.49 4.38
C ALA A 27 0.84 9.49 5.42
N SER A 28 -0.44 9.12 5.35
CA SER A 28 -0.98 8.01 6.12
C SER A 28 -0.37 6.71 5.61
N VAL A 29 0.26 5.92 6.48
CA VAL A 29 0.86 4.61 6.16
C VAL A 29 0.20 3.53 7.02
N ILE A 30 -0.34 2.49 6.37
CA ILE A 30 -0.81 1.26 7.02
C ILE A 30 0.19 0.14 6.75
N PRO A 31 1.03 -0.24 7.73
CA PRO A 31 1.92 -1.38 7.56
C PRO A 31 1.11 -2.68 7.48
N VAL A 32 1.36 -3.50 6.45
CA VAL A 32 0.86 -4.88 6.38
C VAL A 32 1.89 -5.83 6.97
N THR A 33 3.18 -5.54 6.78
CA THR A 33 4.28 -6.20 7.48
C THR A 33 5.19 -5.17 8.12
N LYS A 34 5.52 -5.43 9.38
CA LYS A 34 6.81 -5.05 9.98
C LYS A 34 7.39 -6.35 10.54
N PHE A 35 8.14 -7.08 9.71
CA PHE A 35 8.79 -8.30 10.18
C PHE A 35 9.79 -7.92 11.28
N ARG A 36 9.47 -8.23 12.54
CA ARG A 36 10.27 -7.85 13.71
C ARG A 36 10.95 -9.05 14.39
N SER A 37 10.58 -10.27 14.00
CA SER A 37 11.10 -11.52 14.56
C SER A 37 11.44 -12.51 13.44
N PRO A 38 12.46 -13.38 13.62
CA PRO A 38 12.70 -14.51 12.74
C PRO A 38 11.69 -15.66 12.94
N ASP A 39 10.87 -15.60 13.98
CA ASP A 39 10.00 -16.71 14.38
C ASP A 39 8.86 -16.92 13.38
N LEU A 40 8.56 -18.19 13.13
CA LEU A 40 7.46 -18.64 12.27
C LEU A 40 6.54 -19.60 13.03
N PRO A 41 5.80 -19.13 14.06
CA PRO A 41 4.85 -19.97 14.76
C PRO A 41 3.81 -20.52 13.78
N GLY A 42 3.65 -21.84 13.72
CA GLY A 42 2.76 -22.49 12.75
C GLY A 42 3.22 -22.39 11.29
N GLY A 43 4.49 -22.02 11.04
CA GLY A 43 5.08 -21.95 9.70
C GLY A 43 4.84 -20.64 8.95
N ALA A 44 4.36 -19.60 9.63
CA ALA A 44 4.14 -18.27 9.06
C ALA A 44 4.53 -17.16 10.06
N PRO A 45 4.81 -15.92 9.59
CA PRO A 45 5.07 -14.79 10.48
C PRO A 45 3.89 -14.52 11.44
N ALA A 46 4.16 -13.89 12.59
CA ALA A 46 3.09 -13.49 13.51
C ALA A 46 2.03 -12.64 12.80
N GLY A 47 0.74 -12.96 13.00
CA GLY A 47 -0.39 -12.32 12.30
C GLY A 47 -0.65 -12.86 10.88
N TRP A 48 0.08 -13.89 10.46
CA TRP A 48 -0.10 -14.58 9.18
C TRP A 48 -0.42 -16.06 9.39
N ALA A 49 -1.12 -16.63 8.41
CA ALA A 49 -1.42 -18.05 8.34
C ALA A 49 -0.72 -18.69 7.14
N LEU A 50 -0.18 -19.89 7.33
CA LEU A 50 0.39 -20.69 6.26
C LEU A 50 -0.74 -21.20 5.34
N GLU A 51 -0.60 -20.95 4.04
CA GLU A 51 -1.51 -21.43 3.01
C GLU A 51 -0.80 -22.50 2.19
N LYS A 52 -1.24 -23.75 2.29
CA LYS A 52 -0.65 -24.89 1.57
C LYS A 52 -1.64 -25.41 0.53
N LYS A 53 -1.20 -25.48 -0.73
CA LYS A 53 -1.96 -26.09 -1.82
C LYS A 53 -1.36 -27.41 -2.29
N THR A 54 -0.04 -27.52 -2.40
CA THR A 54 0.66 -28.72 -2.87
C THR A 54 2.07 -28.81 -2.29
N GLY A 55 2.57 -30.03 -2.07
CA GLY A 55 3.94 -30.28 -1.60
C GLY A 55 4.19 -29.86 -0.14
N THR A 56 5.46 -29.74 0.23
CA THR A 56 5.90 -29.31 1.57
C THR A 56 6.38 -27.86 1.50
N PRO A 57 5.74 -26.91 2.21
CA PRO A 57 6.20 -25.53 2.26
C PRO A 57 7.62 -25.44 2.83
N SER A 58 8.47 -24.63 2.20
CA SER A 58 9.79 -24.27 2.71
C SER A 58 9.86 -22.74 2.84
N ILE A 59 9.75 -22.28 4.08
CA ILE A 59 9.68 -20.87 4.45
C ILE A 59 10.66 -20.62 5.59
N LYS A 60 11.41 -19.53 5.52
CA LYS A 60 12.21 -19.04 6.63
C LYS A 60 12.19 -17.52 6.68
N MET A 61 12.35 -16.95 7.86
CA MET A 61 12.74 -15.55 7.99
C MET A 61 14.26 -15.43 7.90
N ALA A 62 14.73 -14.38 7.25
CA ALA A 62 16.13 -14.01 7.23
C ALA A 62 16.29 -12.50 7.36
N LYS A 63 17.51 -12.03 7.63
CA LYS A 63 17.84 -10.61 7.74
C LYS A 63 18.72 -10.18 6.57
N ASP A 64 18.46 -8.99 6.07
CA ASP A 64 19.34 -8.25 5.18
C ASP A 64 19.52 -6.84 5.76
N GLY A 65 20.72 -6.57 6.28
CA GLY A 65 20.98 -5.40 7.13
C GLY A 65 20.07 -5.36 8.37
N GLY A 66 19.38 -4.24 8.56
CA GLY A 66 18.43 -4.04 9.67
C GLY A 66 17.02 -4.60 9.44
N HIS A 67 16.73 -5.16 8.27
CA HIS A 67 15.36 -5.56 7.88
C HIS A 67 15.23 -7.07 7.78
N TYR A 68 14.13 -7.61 8.32
CA TYR A 68 13.75 -8.99 8.09
C TYR A 68 13.00 -9.13 6.75
N TYR A 69 13.14 -10.29 6.15
CA TYR A 69 12.38 -10.69 4.97
C TYR A 69 11.96 -12.16 5.07
N LEU A 70 10.84 -12.46 4.42
CA LEU A 70 10.37 -13.82 4.24
C LEU A 70 11.06 -14.43 3.02
N HIS A 71 11.69 -15.57 3.18
CA HIS A 71 12.31 -16.35 2.12
C HIS A 71 11.46 -17.60 1.87
N LEU A 72 10.97 -17.73 0.63
CA LEU A 72 10.21 -18.87 0.14
C LEU A 72 11.04 -19.66 -0.90
N LEU A 73 11.06 -20.99 -0.74
CA LEU A 73 11.77 -21.89 -1.64
C LEU A 73 10.85 -23.02 -2.09
N SER A 74 10.76 -23.24 -3.40
CA SER A 74 9.94 -24.30 -3.99
C SER A 74 10.80 -25.13 -4.92
N GLN A 75 10.90 -26.44 -4.69
CA GLN A 75 11.86 -27.34 -5.36
C GLN A 75 11.30 -28.03 -6.62
N GLY A 76 10.29 -27.44 -7.27
CA GLY A 76 9.62 -28.05 -8.44
C GLY A 76 8.42 -28.94 -8.10
N ASN A 77 7.92 -28.91 -6.86
CA ASN A 77 6.82 -29.80 -6.46
C ASN A 77 5.81 -29.19 -5.47
N SER A 78 5.90 -27.89 -5.21
CA SER A 78 5.08 -27.25 -4.17
C SER A 78 4.37 -25.98 -4.65
N SER A 79 3.26 -25.66 -3.97
CA SER A 79 2.47 -24.44 -4.12
C SER A 79 2.01 -24.04 -2.74
N PHE A 80 2.50 -22.91 -2.25
CA PHE A 80 2.22 -22.45 -0.90
C PHE A 80 2.47 -20.96 -0.77
N GLY A 81 2.00 -20.40 0.32
CA GLY A 81 2.18 -19.01 0.64
C GLY A 81 1.85 -18.72 2.10
N VAL A 82 1.82 -17.44 2.43
CA VAL A 82 1.32 -16.96 3.72
C VAL A 82 0.26 -15.90 3.47
N ARG A 83 -0.77 -15.87 4.28
CA ARG A 83 -1.88 -14.90 4.17
C ARG A 83 -2.13 -14.18 5.48
N THR A 84 -2.49 -12.91 5.40
CA THR A 84 -2.99 -12.11 6.53
C THR A 84 -4.32 -11.44 6.19
N SER A 85 -5.06 -11.01 7.20
CA SER A 85 -6.38 -10.40 7.09
C SER A 85 -6.34 -8.88 6.88
N ALA A 86 -5.41 -8.35 6.06
CA ALA A 86 -5.30 -6.92 5.78
C ALA A 86 -6.63 -6.32 5.26
N ARG A 87 -7.21 -5.39 6.04
CA ARG A 87 -8.45 -4.65 5.72
C ARG A 87 -8.11 -3.20 5.42
N VAL A 88 -8.07 -2.81 4.15
CA VAL A 88 -7.72 -1.46 3.72
C VAL A 88 -8.79 -0.89 2.80
N ASN A 89 -9.22 0.35 3.06
CA ASN A 89 -10.03 1.10 2.11
C ASN A 89 -9.13 1.67 1.01
N VAL A 90 -9.08 0.98 -0.12
CA VAL A 90 -8.20 1.33 -1.23
C VAL A 90 -8.63 2.63 -1.94
N LYS A 91 -9.83 3.16 -1.66
CA LYS A 91 -10.24 4.49 -2.17
C LYS A 91 -9.54 5.62 -1.43
N GLU A 92 -9.22 5.41 -0.15
CA GLU A 92 -8.58 6.40 0.72
C GLU A 92 -7.06 6.20 0.75
N ILE A 93 -6.60 4.94 0.77
CA ILE A 93 -5.20 4.56 0.89
C ILE A 93 -4.86 3.60 -0.27
N PRO A 94 -4.76 4.13 -1.50
CA PRO A 94 -4.72 3.31 -2.72
C PRO A 94 -3.37 2.67 -3.01
N ILE A 95 -2.29 3.21 -2.47
CA ILE A 95 -0.95 2.81 -2.87
C ILE A 95 -0.51 1.64 -2.02
N ILE A 96 -0.22 0.51 -2.63
CA ILE A 96 0.50 -0.58 -1.99
C ILE A 96 1.96 -0.56 -2.44
N SER A 97 2.86 -0.71 -1.48
CA SER A 97 4.30 -0.74 -1.70
C SER A 97 4.89 -2.00 -1.09
N TRP A 98 5.81 -2.64 -1.81
CA TRP A 98 6.56 -3.78 -1.28
C TRP A 98 7.90 -3.94 -1.97
N ARG A 99 8.80 -4.71 -1.33
CA ARG A 99 10.05 -5.14 -1.96
C ARG A 99 10.13 -6.65 -2.11
N TRP A 100 10.57 -7.10 -3.26
CA TRP A 100 10.85 -8.52 -3.50
C TRP A 100 12.18 -8.74 -4.22
N LYS A 101 12.72 -9.94 -4.09
CA LYS A 101 13.91 -10.40 -4.82
C LYS A 101 13.63 -11.82 -5.28
N VAL A 102 14.03 -12.14 -6.50
CA VAL A 102 13.99 -13.51 -7.01
C VAL A 102 15.42 -13.93 -7.32
N ASP A 103 15.86 -15.02 -6.70
CA ASP A 103 17.18 -15.61 -6.94
C ASP A 103 17.07 -16.74 -7.98
N LYS A 104 15.91 -17.42 -8.07
CA LYS A 104 15.66 -18.46 -9.06
C LYS A 104 14.26 -18.42 -9.64
N MET A 105 14.17 -18.49 -10.97
CA MET A 105 12.89 -18.49 -11.70
C MET A 105 12.42 -19.92 -12.02
N PRO A 106 11.11 -20.21 -11.97
CA PRO A 106 10.56 -21.44 -12.53
C PRO A 106 10.63 -21.36 -14.06
N VAL A 107 11.53 -22.13 -14.66
CA VAL A 107 11.76 -22.14 -16.10
C VAL A 107 10.51 -22.57 -16.85
N GLY A 108 10.10 -21.76 -17.83
CA GLY A 108 8.90 -22.01 -18.63
C GLY A 108 7.58 -21.66 -17.92
N GLY A 109 7.64 -21.08 -16.72
CA GLY A 109 6.48 -20.54 -16.02
C GLY A 109 5.75 -19.50 -16.89
N ASP A 110 4.45 -19.67 -17.09
CA ASP A 110 3.63 -18.78 -17.91
C ASP A 110 2.18 -18.77 -17.38
N VAL A 111 1.80 -17.71 -16.68
CA VAL A 111 0.45 -17.52 -16.11
C VAL A 111 -0.67 -17.65 -17.16
N ARG A 112 -0.36 -17.41 -18.44
CA ARG A 112 -1.32 -17.48 -19.55
C ARG A 112 -1.67 -18.92 -19.92
N LYS A 113 -0.97 -19.90 -19.36
CA LYS A 113 -1.10 -21.32 -19.69
C LYS A 113 -1.31 -22.13 -18.41
N LYS A 114 -2.52 -22.71 -18.25
CA LYS A 114 -2.87 -23.53 -17.07
C LYS A 114 -1.84 -24.60 -16.71
N ALA A 115 -1.21 -25.21 -17.71
CA ALA A 115 -0.24 -26.31 -17.56
C ALA A 115 1.14 -25.85 -17.07
N THR A 116 1.45 -24.55 -17.15
CA THR A 116 2.75 -23.98 -16.75
C THR A 116 2.57 -22.74 -15.86
N ASP A 117 1.40 -22.59 -15.24
CA ASP A 117 1.03 -21.47 -14.37
C ASP A 117 1.76 -21.57 -13.01
N ASP A 118 3.06 -21.30 -13.04
CA ASP A 118 4.00 -21.23 -11.93
C ASP A 118 4.80 -19.93 -12.02
N GLN A 119 4.90 -19.21 -10.91
CA GLN A 119 5.65 -17.96 -10.83
C GLN A 119 6.59 -17.95 -9.63
N ALA A 120 7.65 -17.16 -9.75
CA ALA A 120 8.70 -17.10 -8.75
C ALA A 120 8.21 -16.49 -7.43
N ILE A 121 7.29 -15.52 -7.52
CA ILE A 121 6.60 -14.93 -6.38
C ILE A 121 5.33 -14.22 -6.83
N GLN A 122 4.30 -14.23 -5.99
CA GLN A 122 3.07 -13.48 -6.17
C GLN A 122 2.67 -12.70 -4.91
N VAL A 123 2.08 -11.52 -5.11
CA VAL A 123 1.37 -10.75 -4.08
C VAL A 123 -0.09 -10.63 -4.50
N TYR A 124 -0.99 -11.17 -3.70
CA TYR A 124 -2.43 -11.17 -3.94
C TYR A 124 -3.16 -10.26 -2.95
N ILE A 125 -4.08 -9.47 -3.47
CA ILE A 125 -4.97 -8.61 -2.70
C ILE A 125 -6.41 -9.08 -2.93
N ALA A 126 -7.02 -9.65 -1.90
CA ALA A 126 -8.40 -10.11 -1.94
C ALA A 126 -9.34 -8.96 -1.56
N PHE A 127 -10.48 -8.89 -2.25
CA PHE A 127 -11.54 -7.92 -2.00
C PHE A 127 -12.78 -8.60 -1.44
N LYS A 128 -13.75 -7.79 -0.98
CA LYS A 128 -15.05 -8.31 -0.58
C LYS A 128 -15.70 -9.08 -1.73
N GLU A 129 -16.26 -10.24 -1.43
CA GLU A 129 -16.96 -11.10 -2.37
C GLU A 129 -18.17 -10.40 -2.98
N THR A 130 -18.41 -10.66 -4.27
CA THR A 130 -19.48 -10.02 -5.05
C THR A 130 -20.67 -10.95 -5.27
N GLY A 131 -20.69 -12.11 -4.63
CA GLY A 131 -21.74 -13.12 -4.79
C GLY A 131 -21.48 -14.42 -4.04
N PHE A 132 -22.43 -15.34 -4.12
CA PHE A 132 -22.35 -16.67 -3.52
C PHE A 132 -22.06 -17.75 -4.60
N PRO A 133 -21.18 -18.74 -4.34
CA PRO A 133 -20.37 -18.90 -3.14
C PRO A 133 -19.14 -17.97 -3.14
N ALA A 134 -18.75 -17.48 -1.95
CA ALA A 134 -17.67 -16.50 -1.80
C ALA A 134 -16.34 -16.96 -2.43
N VAL A 135 -16.00 -18.25 -2.31
CA VAL A 135 -14.76 -18.83 -2.86
C VAL A 135 -14.60 -18.65 -4.37
N LEU A 136 -15.70 -18.59 -5.12
CA LEU A 136 -15.69 -18.37 -6.57
C LEU A 136 -15.95 -16.92 -6.97
N ASN A 137 -16.39 -16.09 -6.01
CA ASN A 137 -16.86 -14.73 -6.24
C ASN A 137 -16.05 -13.67 -5.49
N THR A 138 -14.88 -14.04 -4.95
CA THR A 138 -13.92 -13.12 -4.32
C THR A 138 -13.00 -12.55 -5.39
N PRO A 139 -13.10 -11.26 -5.75
CA PRO A 139 -12.14 -10.63 -6.65
C PRO A 139 -10.76 -10.57 -6.00
N VAL A 140 -9.74 -10.93 -6.77
CA VAL A 140 -8.34 -10.90 -6.33
C VAL A 140 -7.47 -10.26 -7.40
N VAL A 141 -6.76 -9.20 -7.03
CA VAL A 141 -5.68 -8.62 -7.84
C VAL A 141 -4.38 -9.33 -7.48
N GLY A 142 -3.68 -9.86 -8.47
CA GLY A 142 -2.39 -10.53 -8.29
C GLY A 142 -1.25 -9.83 -9.02
N TYR A 143 -0.22 -9.44 -8.28
CA TYR A 143 1.02 -8.94 -8.83
C TYR A 143 2.04 -10.06 -8.88
N ILE A 144 2.57 -10.35 -10.06
CA ILE A 144 3.39 -11.55 -10.26
C ILE A 144 4.73 -11.24 -10.92
N TRP A 145 5.74 -12.01 -10.52
CA TRP A 145 7.00 -12.16 -11.24
C TRP A 145 6.99 -13.47 -12.01
N ASP A 146 6.55 -13.41 -13.27
CA ASP A 146 6.37 -14.56 -14.15
C ASP A 146 7.69 -14.91 -14.90
N ASN A 147 7.80 -16.07 -15.55
CA ASN A 147 9.00 -16.36 -16.35
C ASN A 147 8.80 -15.90 -17.81
N GLU A 148 7.76 -16.39 -18.48
CA GLU A 148 7.53 -16.23 -19.93
C GLU A 148 6.53 -15.14 -20.29
N ALA A 149 5.60 -14.79 -19.40
CA ALA A 149 4.62 -13.75 -19.68
C ALA A 149 5.31 -12.38 -19.82
N PRO A 150 4.88 -11.53 -20.79
CA PRO A 150 5.49 -10.23 -20.99
C PRO A 150 5.16 -9.30 -19.82
N LYS A 151 6.14 -8.51 -19.39
CA LYS A 151 5.94 -7.42 -18.43
C LYS A 151 4.82 -6.49 -18.90
N GLY A 152 3.95 -6.10 -17.98
CA GLY A 152 2.77 -5.28 -18.26
C GLY A 152 1.56 -6.06 -18.76
N TRP A 153 1.70 -7.36 -19.03
CA TRP A 153 0.53 -8.19 -19.33
C TRP A 153 -0.42 -8.23 -18.14
N SER A 154 -1.71 -8.15 -18.42
CA SER A 154 -2.77 -8.32 -17.43
C SER A 154 -3.88 -9.22 -17.97
N GLY A 155 -4.47 -10.05 -17.10
CA GLY A 155 -5.55 -10.93 -17.53
C GLY A 155 -6.06 -11.86 -16.43
N ARG A 156 -7.06 -12.67 -16.79
CA ARG A 156 -7.73 -13.60 -15.88
C ARG A 156 -6.97 -14.91 -15.73
N SER A 157 -7.11 -15.55 -14.58
CA SER A 157 -6.59 -16.89 -14.37
C SER A 157 -7.18 -17.90 -15.35
N ARG A 158 -6.32 -18.79 -15.84
CA ARG A 158 -6.70 -19.90 -16.75
C ARG A 158 -7.05 -21.17 -15.97
N GLN A 159 -7.03 -21.10 -14.64
CA GLN A 159 -7.49 -22.19 -13.78
C GLN A 159 -9.01 -22.31 -13.81
N ILE A 160 -9.51 -23.54 -13.64
CA ILE A 160 -10.95 -23.79 -13.54
C ILE A 160 -11.47 -23.09 -12.29
N GLY A 161 -12.54 -22.30 -12.42
CA GLY A 161 -13.08 -21.50 -11.32
C GLY A 161 -12.26 -20.26 -10.95
N GLY A 162 -11.23 -19.91 -11.73
CA GLY A 162 -10.32 -18.80 -11.45
C GLY A 162 -10.72 -17.43 -12.01
N ASP A 163 -11.96 -17.24 -12.48
CA ASP A 163 -12.39 -16.01 -13.19
C ASP A 163 -12.18 -14.72 -12.36
N LYS A 164 -12.26 -14.83 -11.03
CA LYS A 164 -12.10 -13.70 -10.11
C LYS A 164 -10.66 -13.44 -9.69
N MET A 165 -9.72 -14.31 -10.06
CA MET A 165 -8.28 -14.07 -9.90
C MET A 165 -7.75 -13.42 -11.17
N ARG A 166 -7.27 -12.19 -11.07
CA ARG A 166 -6.74 -11.42 -12.21
C ARG A 166 -5.35 -10.89 -11.89
N TYR A 167 -4.46 -10.97 -12.85
CA TYR A 167 -3.05 -10.71 -12.64
C TYR A 167 -2.56 -9.49 -13.40
N ILE A 168 -1.47 -8.91 -12.91
CA ILE A 168 -0.59 -7.99 -13.61
C ILE A 168 0.85 -8.51 -13.47
N VAL A 169 1.51 -8.75 -14.60
CA VAL A 169 2.92 -9.17 -14.65
C VAL A 169 3.77 -7.93 -14.46
N LEU A 170 4.36 -7.77 -13.27
CA LEU A 170 5.23 -6.63 -12.98
C LEU A 170 6.66 -6.87 -13.47
N ARG A 171 7.10 -8.12 -13.46
CA ARG A 171 8.43 -8.54 -13.85
C ARG A 171 8.41 -9.88 -14.55
N ASN A 172 9.44 -10.12 -15.35
CA ASN A 172 9.62 -11.42 -15.98
C ASN A 172 11.09 -11.86 -16.05
N LYS A 173 11.40 -12.90 -16.85
CA LYS A 173 12.78 -13.40 -17.02
C LYS A 173 13.79 -12.38 -17.60
N THR A 174 13.32 -11.25 -18.13
CA THR A 174 14.19 -10.16 -18.63
C THR A 174 14.67 -9.23 -17.53
N ASP A 175 14.03 -9.26 -16.36
CA ASP A 175 14.51 -8.58 -15.16
C ASP A 175 15.68 -9.36 -14.54
N LYS A 176 16.69 -8.64 -14.03
CA LYS A 176 17.84 -9.29 -13.39
C LYS A 176 17.40 -9.94 -12.08
N THR A 177 17.70 -11.23 -11.92
CA THR A 177 17.58 -11.93 -10.64
C THR A 177 18.71 -11.51 -9.68
N GLY A 178 18.59 -11.86 -8.40
CA GLY A 178 19.64 -11.60 -7.41
C GLY A 178 19.65 -10.19 -6.82
N GLN A 179 18.69 -9.33 -7.17
CA GLN A 179 18.57 -7.97 -6.61
C GLN A 179 17.15 -7.64 -6.13
N TRP A 180 17.09 -6.78 -5.12
CA TRP A 180 15.84 -6.26 -4.60
C TRP A 180 15.21 -5.25 -5.58
N TYR A 181 13.90 -5.37 -5.73
CA TYR A 181 13.08 -4.40 -6.41
C TYR A 181 11.94 -3.96 -5.51
N THR A 182 11.71 -2.66 -5.48
CA THR A 182 10.55 -2.05 -4.83
C THR A 182 9.48 -1.80 -5.88
N GLU A 183 8.25 -2.21 -5.59
CA GLU A 183 7.07 -1.92 -6.38
C GLU A 183 6.17 -0.94 -5.64
N HIS A 184 5.55 -0.02 -6.40
CA HIS A 184 4.50 0.88 -5.93
C HIS A 184 3.33 0.79 -6.90
N ARG A 185 2.15 0.40 -6.41
CA ARG A 185 0.95 0.21 -7.24
C ARG A 185 -0.24 0.92 -6.64
N ASN A 186 -0.98 1.65 -7.47
CA ASN A 186 -2.32 2.09 -7.11
C ASN A 186 -3.29 0.91 -7.30
N VAL A 187 -3.60 0.23 -6.20
CA VAL A 187 -4.39 -1.01 -6.22
C VAL A 187 -5.85 -0.75 -6.61
N TYR A 188 -6.36 0.45 -6.31
CA TYR A 188 -7.73 0.85 -6.67
C TYR A 188 -7.87 1.02 -8.18
N GLU A 189 -6.94 1.74 -8.81
CA GLU A 189 -6.92 1.89 -10.26
C GLU A 189 -6.66 0.57 -10.99
N ASP A 190 -5.77 -0.27 -10.43
CA ASP A 190 -5.55 -1.62 -10.97
C ASP A 190 -6.82 -2.48 -10.86
N TYR A 191 -7.55 -2.41 -9.75
CA TYR A 191 -8.84 -3.08 -9.60
C TYR A 191 -9.85 -2.61 -10.63
N LYS A 192 -10.04 -1.29 -10.78
CA LYS A 192 -10.99 -0.71 -11.75
C LYS A 192 -10.72 -1.18 -13.17
N LYS A 193 -9.46 -1.15 -13.59
CA LYS A 193 -9.02 -1.61 -14.92
C LYS A 193 -9.26 -3.11 -15.09
N LEU A 194 -8.87 -3.90 -14.10
CA LEU A 194 -8.96 -5.34 -14.17
C LEU A 194 -10.40 -5.84 -14.10
N PHE A 195 -11.27 -5.21 -13.32
CA PHE A 195 -12.59 -5.70 -12.93
C PHE A 195 -13.74 -4.80 -13.41
N GLY A 196 -13.57 -4.07 -14.51
CA GLY A 196 -14.63 -3.22 -15.07
C GLY A 196 -15.95 -3.96 -15.39
N ASP A 197 -15.89 -5.27 -15.61
CA ASP A 197 -17.04 -6.17 -15.78
C ASP A 197 -17.70 -6.62 -14.47
N ILE A 198 -17.18 -6.21 -13.31
CA ILE A 198 -17.72 -6.50 -11.98
C ILE A 198 -18.03 -5.17 -11.30
N ASN A 199 -19.32 -4.90 -11.07
CA ASN A 199 -19.78 -3.67 -10.40
C ASN A 199 -19.17 -2.38 -11.01
N GLY A 200 -18.97 -2.35 -12.33
CA GLY A 200 -18.36 -1.19 -13.02
C GLY A 200 -16.91 -0.90 -12.63
N GLY A 201 -16.20 -1.86 -12.04
CA GLY A 201 -14.84 -1.66 -11.53
C GLY A 201 -14.79 -1.09 -10.11
N GLU A 202 -15.90 -0.99 -9.40
CA GLU A 202 -15.94 -0.45 -8.04
C GLU A 202 -15.91 -1.56 -6.97
N PRO A 203 -14.92 -1.59 -6.05
CA PRO A 203 -14.89 -2.52 -4.93
C PRO A 203 -16.09 -2.32 -3.97
N LEU A 204 -16.64 -3.41 -3.42
CA LEU A 204 -17.78 -3.38 -2.48
C LEU A 204 -17.41 -3.05 -1.03
N GLY A 205 -16.16 -2.69 -0.76
CA GLY A 205 -15.67 -2.36 0.58
C GLY A 205 -14.16 -2.46 0.69
N VAL A 206 -13.68 -2.60 1.92
CA VAL A 206 -12.26 -2.81 2.22
C VAL A 206 -11.76 -4.15 1.65
N THR A 207 -10.45 -4.26 1.45
CA THR A 207 -9.79 -5.55 1.16
C THR A 207 -10.10 -6.58 2.25
N THR A 208 -10.03 -7.86 1.92
CA THR A 208 -10.29 -8.98 2.85
C THR A 208 -9.05 -9.82 3.14
N GLY A 209 -7.91 -9.49 2.53
CA GLY A 209 -6.63 -10.07 2.90
C GLY A 209 -5.53 -9.79 1.90
N LEU A 210 -4.32 -10.07 2.33
CA LEU A 210 -3.12 -10.05 1.51
C LEU A 210 -2.44 -11.41 1.60
N GLN A 211 -2.01 -11.97 0.47
CA GLN A 211 -1.25 -13.21 0.42
C GLN A 211 0.04 -13.04 -0.37
N VAL A 212 1.12 -13.61 0.15
CA VAL A 212 2.36 -13.85 -0.59
C VAL A 212 2.38 -15.32 -0.97
N HIS A 213 2.71 -15.64 -2.21
CA HIS A 213 2.68 -17.01 -2.71
C HIS A 213 3.92 -17.32 -3.57
N ILE A 214 4.28 -18.59 -3.64
CA ILE A 214 5.26 -19.17 -4.56
C ILE A 214 4.74 -20.52 -5.05
N ASN A 215 4.99 -20.88 -6.31
CA ASN A 215 4.52 -22.16 -6.81
C ASN A 215 5.37 -22.69 -7.98
N THR A 216 5.59 -24.00 -7.99
CA THR A 216 6.40 -24.71 -9.00
C THR A 216 5.89 -26.12 -9.31
N GLN A 217 4.67 -26.45 -8.89
CA GLN A 217 4.06 -27.78 -9.01
C GLN A 217 3.76 -28.20 -10.45
N ARG A 218 3.80 -27.27 -11.40
CA ARG A 218 3.40 -27.51 -12.80
C ARG A 218 4.60 -27.64 -13.73
N THR A 219 5.48 -26.64 -13.71
CA THR A 219 6.73 -26.57 -14.47
C THR A 219 7.74 -27.61 -13.98
N LYS A 220 7.64 -28.01 -12.71
CA LYS A 220 8.57 -28.93 -12.05
C LYS A 220 10.01 -28.43 -11.99
N THR A 221 10.19 -27.12 -12.06
CA THR A 221 11.50 -26.48 -11.93
C THR A 221 11.51 -25.59 -10.68
N PRO A 222 12.65 -25.43 -10.01
CA PRO A 222 12.67 -24.74 -8.73
C PRO A 222 12.48 -23.22 -8.88
N ALA A 223 12.00 -22.59 -7.81
CA ALA A 223 11.90 -21.16 -7.65
C ALA A 223 12.34 -20.74 -6.24
N GLU A 224 12.98 -19.60 -6.14
CA GLU A 224 13.49 -19.04 -4.90
C GLU A 224 13.25 -17.53 -4.88
N ALA A 225 12.52 -17.07 -3.87
CA ALA A 225 12.15 -15.67 -3.76
C ALA A 225 12.11 -15.18 -2.32
N MET A 226 12.28 -13.88 -2.18
CA MET A 226 12.26 -13.15 -0.94
C MET A 226 11.28 -12.00 -1.05
N ILE A 227 10.56 -11.71 0.04
CA ILE A 227 9.72 -10.53 0.17
C ILE A 227 9.98 -9.82 1.50
N GLY A 228 10.14 -8.51 1.44
CA GLY A 228 10.36 -7.66 2.59
C GLY A 228 9.07 -6.97 3.04
N GLU A 229 9.24 -5.74 3.51
CA GLU A 229 8.15 -4.88 3.97
C GLU A 229 7.07 -4.70 2.91
N ILE A 230 5.82 -4.70 3.37
CA ILE A 230 4.60 -4.46 2.60
C ILE A 230 3.77 -3.44 3.39
N TYR A 231 3.36 -2.36 2.76
CA TYR A 231 2.53 -1.35 3.39
C TYR A 231 1.62 -0.67 2.37
N PHE A 232 0.51 -0.12 2.86
CA PHE A 232 -0.34 0.79 2.13
C PHE A 232 -0.04 2.23 2.50
N SER A 233 -0.17 3.17 1.57
CA SER A 233 -0.04 4.60 1.83
C SER A 233 -1.04 5.45 1.03
N SER A 234 -1.34 6.64 1.55
CA SER A 234 -2.09 7.68 0.82
C SER A 234 -1.18 8.52 -0.09
N GLU A 235 0.14 8.34 -0.02
CA GLU A 235 1.10 9.08 -0.81
C GLU A 235 1.13 8.60 -2.27
N THR A 236 0.56 9.41 -3.16
CA THR A 236 0.54 9.15 -4.60
C THR A 236 1.79 9.65 -5.33
N LYS A 237 2.69 10.38 -4.64
CA LYS A 237 3.86 11.03 -5.25
C LYS A 237 4.87 10.03 -5.85
N ASP A 238 5.06 8.86 -5.23
CA ASP A 238 6.02 7.85 -5.71
C ASP A 238 5.54 7.06 -6.94
N VAL A 239 4.21 6.95 -7.13
CA VAL A 239 3.64 6.25 -8.30
C VAL A 239 3.83 7.07 -9.57
N ALA A 240 3.67 8.39 -9.50
CA ALA A 240 3.88 9.30 -10.63
C ALA A 240 5.34 9.30 -11.12
N VAL A 241 6.31 9.15 -10.22
CA VAL A 241 7.74 9.05 -10.57
C VAL A 241 8.05 7.73 -11.28
N THR A 242 7.40 6.64 -10.89
CA THR A 242 7.59 5.32 -11.51
C THR A 242 6.91 5.23 -12.89
N GLU A 243 5.74 5.85 -13.06
CA GLU A 243 5.08 5.96 -14.37
C GLU A 243 5.85 6.91 -15.32
N ALA A 244 6.32 8.06 -14.84
CA ALA A 244 7.17 8.96 -15.62
C ALA A 244 8.54 8.35 -15.97
N ALA A 245 9.10 7.48 -15.11
CA ALA A 245 10.30 6.70 -15.40
C ALA A 245 10.07 5.58 -16.44
N LYS A 246 8.85 5.02 -16.50
CA LYS A 246 8.44 4.11 -17.59
C LYS A 246 8.23 4.85 -18.91
N GLU A 247 7.70 6.07 -18.88
CA GLU A 247 7.49 6.91 -20.07
C GLU A 247 8.81 7.46 -20.65
N LYS A 248 9.82 7.70 -19.81
CA LYS A 248 11.14 8.21 -20.24
C LYS A 248 11.99 7.26 -21.10
N ILE A 249 11.56 6.03 -21.37
CA ILE A 249 12.28 5.09 -22.25
C ILE A 249 11.85 5.19 -23.73
N VAL A 250 10.80 5.95 -24.06
CA VAL A 250 10.42 6.20 -25.46
C VAL A 250 10.51 7.70 -25.76
N ALA A 251 11.73 8.18 -26.01
CA ALA A 251 11.91 9.53 -26.52
C ALA A 251 11.63 9.56 -28.03
N GLN A 252 10.46 10.07 -28.41
CA GLN A 252 10.30 10.86 -29.63
C GLN A 252 10.14 12.33 -29.23
N THR A 253 10.89 13.20 -29.89
CA THR A 253 11.01 14.63 -29.61
C THR A 253 9.66 15.36 -29.76
N PRO A 254 9.18 16.13 -28.77
CA PRO A 254 8.01 16.98 -28.98
C PRO A 254 8.43 18.37 -29.46
N VAL A 255 7.90 18.76 -30.61
CA VAL A 255 7.72 20.16 -31.00
C VAL A 255 6.34 20.55 -30.48
N ILE A 256 6.29 21.45 -29.48
CA ILE A 256 5.28 22.48 -29.17
C ILE A 256 5.40 22.85 -27.68
N LYS A 257 5.59 24.15 -27.40
CA LYS A 257 5.57 24.72 -26.04
C LYS A 257 4.14 24.73 -25.48
N ALA A 258 3.93 24.13 -24.31
CA ALA A 258 2.71 24.31 -23.53
C ALA A 258 2.77 25.58 -22.64
N ALA A 259 1.61 26.23 -22.48
CA ALA A 259 1.41 27.44 -21.65
C ALA A 259 1.41 27.12 -20.13
N PRO A 260 1.69 28.10 -19.24
CA PRO A 260 1.86 27.83 -17.83
C PRO A 260 0.52 27.63 -17.09
N TRP A 261 0.42 26.53 -16.36
CA TRP A 261 -0.70 26.19 -15.48
C TRP A 261 -0.62 26.97 -14.15
N LYS A 262 -1.76 27.49 -13.67
CA LYS A 262 -1.90 28.19 -12.38
C LYS A 262 -2.40 27.20 -11.32
N SER A 263 -1.65 27.02 -10.23
CA SER A 263 -2.08 26.21 -9.09
C SER A 263 -3.22 26.90 -8.32
N LEU A 264 -4.33 26.19 -8.10
CA LEU A 264 -5.33 26.57 -7.11
C LEU A 264 -4.85 26.07 -5.73
N ALA A 265 -4.78 26.98 -4.75
CA ALA A 265 -4.40 26.64 -3.38
C ALA A 265 -5.54 25.87 -2.67
N PRO A 266 -5.24 24.95 -1.72
CA PRO A 266 -6.25 24.33 -0.88
C PRO A 266 -6.85 25.37 0.07
N ALA A 267 -8.16 25.30 0.29
CA ALA A 267 -8.84 26.13 1.28
C ALA A 267 -8.33 25.78 2.69
N LEU A 268 -7.87 26.78 3.45
CA LEU A 268 -7.61 26.65 4.89
C LEU A 268 -8.95 26.53 5.62
N GLU A 269 -9.12 25.47 6.40
CA GLU A 269 -10.25 25.36 7.32
C GLU A 269 -10.09 26.33 8.50
N ASP A 270 -11.21 26.94 8.88
CA ASP A 270 -11.34 28.00 9.87
C ASP A 270 -11.57 27.41 11.27
N PHE A 271 -10.53 27.42 12.10
CA PHE A 271 -10.54 26.93 13.50
C PHE A 271 -11.16 27.93 14.50
N SER A 272 -11.80 29.01 14.05
CA SER A 272 -12.45 30.00 14.92
C SER A 272 -13.92 29.68 15.25
N LYS A 273 -14.45 28.54 14.80
CA LYS A 273 -15.84 28.13 14.97
C LYS A 273 -15.96 26.72 15.57
N PRO A 274 -17.02 26.42 16.33
CA PRO A 274 -17.32 25.06 16.75
C PRO A 274 -17.61 24.21 15.50
N GLY A 275 -16.67 23.34 15.17
CA GLY A 275 -16.73 22.38 14.08
C GLY A 275 -15.99 21.11 14.50
N CYS A 276 -16.33 19.98 13.88
CA CYS A 276 -15.70 18.70 14.22
C CYS A 276 -14.21 18.73 13.92
N VAL A 277 -13.39 18.86 14.96
CA VAL A 277 -11.94 18.63 14.86
C VAL A 277 -11.71 17.12 14.93
N ASN A 278 -11.23 16.53 13.85
CA ASN A 278 -10.90 15.12 13.83
C ASN A 278 -9.39 14.93 14.07
N ILE A 279 -9.02 14.48 15.27
CA ILE A 279 -7.67 14.00 15.55
C ILE A 279 -7.74 12.48 15.57
N SER A 280 -7.03 11.84 14.64
CA SER A 280 -6.84 10.40 14.64
C SER A 280 -5.50 10.05 15.28
N ILE A 281 -5.53 9.23 16.32
CA ILE A 281 -4.34 8.68 16.99
C ILE A 281 -4.29 7.21 16.63
N ALA A 282 -3.20 6.77 16.01
CA ALA A 282 -2.99 5.37 15.66
C ALA A 282 -2.33 4.63 16.84
N PHE A 283 -2.75 3.40 17.05
CA PHE A 283 -2.21 2.51 18.08
C PHE A 283 -1.56 1.30 17.43
N ASP A 284 -0.49 0.79 18.04
CA ASP A 284 0.08 -0.51 17.66
C ASP A 284 -0.91 -1.66 17.98
N THR A 285 -0.82 -2.77 17.24
CA THR A 285 -1.69 -3.94 17.44
C THR A 285 -1.66 -4.42 18.90
N ASN A 286 -2.83 -4.59 19.50
CA ASN A 286 -2.99 -4.97 20.90
C ASN A 286 -2.26 -4.03 21.88
N SER A 287 -2.17 -2.74 21.55
CA SER A 287 -1.57 -1.72 22.38
C SER A 287 -2.56 -0.57 22.60
N ALA A 288 -2.55 -0.04 23.83
CA ALA A 288 -3.17 1.25 24.15
C ALA A 288 -2.10 2.33 24.40
N GLN A 289 -0.82 2.02 24.15
CA GLN A 289 0.24 3.02 24.28
C GLN A 289 0.15 4.03 23.16
N VAL A 290 0.06 5.30 23.56
CA VAL A 290 0.17 6.43 22.66
C VAL A 290 1.65 6.78 22.54
N ASP A 291 2.27 6.44 21.41
CA ASP A 291 3.60 6.95 21.08
C ASP A 291 3.55 8.48 20.94
N ALA A 292 4.69 9.14 21.20
CA ALA A 292 4.83 10.59 21.32
C ALA A 292 3.87 11.38 20.41
N MET A 293 2.80 11.92 21.01
CA MET A 293 1.80 12.73 20.32
C MET A 293 2.49 13.92 19.63
N THR A 294 2.15 14.18 18.37
CA THR A 294 2.61 15.38 17.67
C THR A 294 2.16 16.61 18.49
N PRO A 295 3.09 17.42 19.03
CA PRO A 295 2.75 18.42 20.05
C PRO A 295 1.70 19.46 19.63
N GLY A 296 1.49 19.68 18.32
CA GLY A 296 0.63 20.74 17.82
C GLY A 296 -0.87 20.53 18.03
N ASN A 297 -1.40 19.33 17.75
CA ASN A 297 -2.85 19.14 17.67
C ASN A 297 -3.49 18.96 19.05
N VAL A 298 -2.83 18.23 19.94
CA VAL A 298 -3.32 18.02 21.31
C VAL A 298 -3.23 19.31 22.12
N GLN A 299 -2.10 20.03 22.02
CA GLN A 299 -1.93 21.32 22.71
C GLN A 299 -3.02 22.32 22.31
N THR A 300 -3.36 22.39 21.02
CA THR A 300 -4.41 23.28 20.51
C THR A 300 -5.79 22.93 21.07
N ILE A 301 -6.14 21.63 21.15
CA ILE A 301 -7.41 21.21 21.78
C ILE A 301 -7.41 21.55 23.27
N MET A 302 -6.30 21.33 23.97
CA MET A 302 -6.20 21.63 25.40
C MET A 302 -6.35 23.13 25.66
N GLU A 303 -5.71 23.98 24.85
CA GLU A 303 -5.87 25.44 24.93
C GLU A 303 -7.31 25.89 24.65
N TYR A 304 -7.98 25.25 23.68
CA TYR A 304 -9.40 25.50 23.40
C TYR A 304 -10.29 25.15 24.59
N LEU A 305 -10.13 23.95 25.18
CA LEU A 305 -10.96 23.50 26.30
C LEU A 305 -10.73 24.33 27.57
N VAL A 306 -9.50 24.80 27.80
CA VAL A 306 -9.20 25.77 28.88
C VAL A 306 -9.92 27.10 28.65
N LYS A 307 -9.98 27.56 27.39
CA LYS A 307 -10.65 28.81 27.01
C LYS A 307 -12.19 28.70 27.04
N TYR A 308 -12.74 27.51 26.79
CA TYR A 308 -14.18 27.24 26.71
C TYR A 308 -14.60 26.08 27.64
N PRO A 309 -14.64 26.31 28.97
CA PRO A 309 -14.81 25.23 29.97
C PRO A 309 -16.21 24.59 30.00
N LYS A 310 -17.17 25.11 29.21
CA LYS A 310 -18.50 24.51 29.06
C LYS A 310 -18.61 23.56 27.87
N ASP A 311 -17.62 23.55 26.99
CA ASP A 311 -17.58 22.68 25.82
C ASP A 311 -17.07 21.29 26.23
N GLN A 312 -17.54 20.25 25.52
CA GLN A 312 -17.19 18.86 25.81
C GLN A 312 -16.36 18.28 24.67
N LEU A 313 -15.21 17.68 25.02
CA LEU A 313 -14.44 16.83 24.11
C LEU A 313 -14.94 15.39 24.23
N VAL A 314 -15.41 14.82 23.12
CA VAL A 314 -15.74 13.40 23.02
C VAL A 314 -14.58 12.66 22.39
N ILE A 315 -13.99 11.72 23.12
CA ILE A 315 -12.93 10.84 22.62
C ILE A 315 -13.54 9.46 22.37
N THR A 316 -13.53 9.01 21.12
CA THR A 316 -14.05 7.69 20.72
C THR A 316 -12.88 6.79 20.38
N GLY A 317 -12.73 5.69 21.12
CA GLY A 317 -11.77 4.63 20.81
C GLY A 317 -12.34 3.69 19.75
N HIS A 318 -11.50 3.26 18.82
CA HIS A 318 -11.84 2.25 17.84
C HIS A 318 -10.76 1.16 17.85
N THR A 319 -11.20 -0.09 17.85
CA THR A 319 -10.36 -1.26 17.63
C THR A 319 -10.60 -1.78 16.21
N ASP A 320 -9.66 -2.58 15.72
CA ASP A 320 -9.96 -3.39 14.55
C ASP A 320 -10.94 -4.52 14.92
N SER A 321 -11.41 -5.28 13.95
CA SER A 321 -12.34 -6.39 14.20
C SER A 321 -11.63 -7.71 14.53
N VAL A 322 -10.35 -7.68 14.93
CA VAL A 322 -9.56 -8.88 15.24
C VAL A 322 -9.65 -9.19 16.73
N GLY A 323 -10.62 -10.02 17.11
CA GLY A 323 -10.84 -10.41 18.50
C GLY A 323 -12.31 -10.75 18.75
N SER A 324 -12.65 -11.13 19.99
CA SER A 324 -14.05 -11.11 20.42
C SER A 324 -14.50 -9.67 20.66
N ASN A 325 -15.81 -9.43 20.62
CA ASN A 325 -16.35 -8.11 20.95
C ASN A 325 -15.99 -7.66 22.38
N ASP A 326 -15.81 -8.60 23.32
CA ASP A 326 -15.39 -8.27 24.69
C ASP A 326 -13.89 -7.95 24.80
N TYR A 327 -13.09 -8.39 23.82
CA TYR A 327 -11.65 -8.13 23.75
C TYR A 327 -11.33 -6.79 23.06
N ASN A 328 -12.18 -6.42 22.09
CA ASN A 328 -12.11 -5.19 21.30
C ASN A 328 -12.78 -4.00 21.98
#